data_AF-A0A7K2T985-F1
#
_entry.id   AF-A0A7K2T985-F1
#
_cell.length_a   1.000
_cell.length_b   1.000
_cell.length_c   1.000
_cell.angle_alpha   90.00
_cell.angle_beta   90.00
_cell.angle_gamma   90.00
#
_symmetry.space_group_name_H-M   'P 1'
#
loop_
_entity.id
_entity.type
_entity.pdbx_description
1 polymer ?
#
loop_
_entity_poly.entity_id
_entity_poly.type
_entity_poly.pdbx_seq_one_letter_code
_entity_poly.pdbx_strand_id
1 'polypeptide(L)'
;MAAPVVVTGAYLLIPADTADAPSAPSAVTAPAASREAGGDRADGRAEGAPAGLASPEKKELAQQLVSSAENSTVEWRTSYGAIEDDGHGDGYTAGIIGFCTGTHDLLALVERYTRARPDNGLARYLPALRAVDGTGSHEGLDPGFPDAWRAEAEVPAFRKAQEEERDRVYFDPAVRRAERDGLGALGQFVYYDAMVFHGPDTGPDGFYGLRERAAERAATPAAGGSETDFLNAFLDVRRAAMLARRPGIDTSRIDTAQRRFLGAGNLALRTPLTWQTYGDTYRVP
;
A
#
# COMPACT_ATOMS: atom_id res chain seq x y z
N MET A 1 18.02 -22.92 -72.67
CA MET A 1 18.70 -24.23 -72.70
C MET A 1 19.80 -24.24 -71.65
N ALA A 2 19.54 -24.84 -70.50
CA ALA A 2 20.49 -25.47 -69.58
C ALA A 2 19.65 -26.13 -68.47
N ALA A 3 19.68 -27.46 -68.44
CA ALA A 3 19.08 -28.30 -67.40
C ALA A 3 20.22 -28.80 -66.46
N PRO A 4 19.97 -29.65 -65.45
CA PRO A 4 19.97 -29.27 -64.04
C PRO A 4 21.04 -30.01 -63.22
N VAL A 5 21.22 -29.63 -61.94
CA VAL A 5 21.85 -30.52 -60.95
C VAL A 5 20.77 -31.08 -60.05
N VAL A 6 20.67 -32.40 -60.11
CA VAL A 6 19.85 -33.30 -59.30
C VAL A 6 20.67 -33.69 -58.07
N VAL A 7 20.07 -33.62 -56.87
CA VAL A 7 20.43 -34.52 -55.77
C VAL A 7 19.13 -35.07 -55.16
N THR A 8 18.79 -36.26 -55.63
CA THR A 8 18.06 -37.35 -54.96
C THR A 8 18.68 -37.58 -53.57
N GLY A 9 18.00 -37.82 -52.45
CA GLY A 9 16.63 -38.20 -52.14
C GLY A 9 16.69 -39.20 -50.98
N ALA A 10 15.77 -39.10 -50.01
CA ALA A 10 15.24 -40.24 -49.26
C ALA A 10 14.15 -39.75 -48.30
N TYR A 11 12.91 -39.98 -48.72
CA TYR A 11 11.73 -39.98 -47.86
C TYR A 11 11.75 -41.23 -46.97
N LEU A 12 11.52 -41.08 -45.67
CA LEU A 12 10.92 -42.11 -44.83
C LEU A 12 9.92 -41.49 -43.85
N LEU A 13 8.64 -41.68 -44.22
CA LEU A 13 7.46 -41.97 -43.39
C LEU A 13 7.18 -41.13 -42.13
N ILE A 14 6.11 -40.34 -42.27
CA ILE A 14 5.25 -39.80 -41.22
C ILE A 14 4.49 -40.96 -40.53
N PRO A 15 4.17 -40.86 -39.24
CA PRO A 15 2.76 -40.73 -38.88
C PRO A 15 2.50 -39.48 -38.05
N ALA A 16 1.45 -38.79 -38.45
CA ALA A 16 0.86 -37.69 -37.73
C ALA A 16 0.11 -38.31 -36.55
N ASP A 17 0.31 -37.75 -35.36
CA ASP A 17 -0.77 -37.71 -34.39
C ASP A 17 -0.71 -36.42 -33.59
N THR A 18 -1.88 -35.82 -33.52
CA THR A 18 -2.27 -34.58 -32.89
C THR A 18 -2.19 -34.65 -31.37
N ALA A 19 -1.68 -33.60 -30.74
CA ALA A 19 -2.29 -33.03 -29.53
C ALA A 19 -1.65 -31.67 -29.23
N ASP A 20 -2.48 -30.62 -29.30
CA ASP A 20 -2.25 -29.34 -28.65
C ASP A 20 -1.96 -29.56 -27.16
N ALA A 21 -0.85 -29.01 -26.68
CA ALA A 21 -0.56 -28.88 -25.26
C ALA A 21 -0.24 -27.40 -24.96
N PRO A 22 -1.02 -26.74 -24.07
CA PRO A 22 -0.84 -25.34 -23.74
C PRO A 22 0.43 -25.12 -22.91
N SER A 23 1.11 -24.01 -23.23
CA SER A 23 2.29 -23.50 -22.54
C SER A 23 2.07 -23.41 -21.02
N ALA A 24 2.95 -24.06 -20.26
CA ALA A 24 2.95 -23.97 -18.80
C ALA A 24 3.32 -22.55 -18.32
N PRO A 25 2.63 -22.00 -17.30
CA PRO A 25 2.97 -20.71 -16.73
C PRO A 25 4.26 -20.79 -15.89
N SER A 26 5.10 -19.76 -16.02
CA SER A 26 6.27 -19.52 -15.19
C SER A 26 5.89 -19.50 -13.70
N ALA A 27 6.43 -20.44 -12.94
CA ALA A 27 6.32 -20.47 -11.49
C ALA A 27 7.03 -19.26 -10.89
N VAL A 28 6.25 -18.30 -10.38
CA VAL A 28 6.77 -17.22 -9.53
C VAL A 28 7.20 -17.86 -8.22
N THR A 29 8.51 -17.91 -8.02
CA THR A 29 9.11 -18.39 -6.78
C THR A 29 8.96 -17.29 -5.74
N ALA A 30 8.24 -17.55 -4.65
CA ALA A 30 8.17 -16.64 -3.51
C ALA A 30 9.58 -16.35 -2.97
N PRO A 31 9.97 -15.09 -2.73
CA PRO A 31 11.25 -14.83 -2.10
C PRO A 31 11.19 -15.26 -0.63
N ALA A 32 12.13 -16.14 -0.27
CA ALA A 32 12.39 -16.52 1.10
C ALA A 32 12.70 -15.26 1.93
N ALA A 33 11.94 -15.06 3.00
CA ALA A 33 12.23 -14.03 4.00
C ALA A 33 13.67 -14.20 4.51
N SER A 34 14.55 -13.29 4.13
CA SER A 34 15.87 -13.11 4.72
C SER A 34 15.67 -12.79 6.20
N ARG A 35 16.02 -13.75 7.05
CA ARG A 35 16.15 -13.56 8.48
C ARG A 35 17.33 -12.62 8.75
N GLU A 36 17.04 -11.35 8.96
CA GLU A 36 17.93 -10.51 9.77
C GLU A 36 17.60 -10.76 11.24
N ALA A 37 18.31 -11.74 11.82
CA ALA A 37 18.50 -11.80 13.26
C ALA A 37 19.47 -10.67 13.64
N GLY A 38 18.95 -9.59 14.22
CA GLY A 38 19.73 -8.41 14.57
C GLY A 38 19.09 -7.61 15.69
N GLY A 39 19.17 -8.15 16.91
CA GLY A 39 19.24 -7.45 18.19
C GLY A 39 18.39 -6.21 18.42
N ASP A 40 17.44 -6.36 19.36
CA ASP A 40 16.90 -5.32 20.23
C ASP A 40 17.99 -4.29 20.60
N ARG A 41 18.01 -3.17 19.89
CA ARG A 41 18.79 -1.98 20.24
C ARG A 41 17.80 -0.86 20.40
N ALA A 42 17.61 -0.50 21.66
CA ALA A 42 16.84 0.63 22.14
C ALA A 42 16.92 1.84 21.20
N ASP A 43 15.74 2.40 20.91
CA ASP A 43 15.51 3.65 20.21
C ASP A 43 16.58 4.69 20.55
N GLY A 44 17.44 4.98 19.58
CA GLY A 44 18.33 6.14 19.60
C GLY A 44 17.57 7.42 19.27
N ARG A 45 16.41 7.65 19.90
CA ARG A 45 15.74 8.95 19.81
C ARG A 45 16.57 9.94 20.62
N ALA A 46 17.11 10.95 19.95
CA ALA A 46 17.73 12.08 20.66
C ALA A 46 16.71 12.64 21.66
N GLU A 47 17.05 12.64 22.95
CA GLU A 47 16.21 13.22 24.00
C GLU A 47 15.85 14.65 23.61
N GLY A 48 14.55 14.93 23.43
CA GLY A 48 14.02 16.26 23.11
C GLY A 48 13.56 16.51 21.66
N ALA A 49 13.78 15.59 20.71
CA ALA A 49 13.15 15.72 19.38
C ALA A 49 11.61 15.57 19.50
N PRO A 50 10.79 16.44 18.87
CA PRO A 50 9.33 16.29 18.87
C PRO A 50 8.95 14.91 18.34
N ALA A 51 7.91 14.28 18.89
CA ALA A 51 7.49 12.93 18.48
C ALA A 51 7.01 12.83 17.02
N GLY A 52 6.99 13.95 16.28
CA GLY A 52 6.49 13.99 14.92
C GLY A 52 5.10 13.38 14.85
N LEU A 53 4.90 12.50 13.88
CA LEU A 53 3.67 11.75 13.67
C LEU A 53 3.39 10.74 14.78
N ALA A 54 4.40 10.26 15.50
CA ALA A 54 4.23 9.30 16.59
C ALA A 54 3.58 9.90 17.85
N SER A 55 3.39 11.23 17.93
CA SER A 55 2.55 11.81 18.99
C SER A 55 1.09 11.36 18.80
N PRO A 56 0.33 11.09 19.88
CA PRO A 56 -1.08 10.67 19.76
C PRO A 56 -1.92 11.63 18.90
N GLU A 57 -1.73 12.94 19.07
CA GLU A 57 -2.47 13.97 18.35
C GLU A 57 -2.11 14.00 16.87
N LYS A 58 -0.83 13.80 16.54
CA LYS A 58 -0.38 13.78 15.15
C LYS A 58 -0.73 12.47 14.44
N LYS A 59 -0.74 11.35 15.16
CA LYS A 59 -1.20 10.06 14.65
C LYS A 59 -2.69 10.10 14.34
N GLU A 60 -3.49 10.68 15.23
CA GLU A 60 -4.91 10.93 15.00
C GLU A 60 -5.11 11.79 13.74
N LEU A 61 -4.41 12.92 13.63
CA LEU A 61 -4.46 13.79 12.45
C LEU A 61 -4.06 13.07 11.16
N ALA A 62 -2.99 12.26 11.20
CA ALA A 62 -2.54 11.47 10.06
C ALA A 62 -3.62 10.51 9.58
N GLN A 63 -4.33 9.87 10.51
CA GLN A 63 -5.42 8.97 10.16
C GLN A 63 -6.64 9.69 9.59
N GLN A 64 -6.97 10.89 10.08
CA GLN A 64 -8.02 11.73 9.49
C GLN A 64 -7.68 12.13 8.05
N LEU A 65 -6.41 12.49 7.80
CA LEU A 65 -5.93 12.83 6.46
C LEU A 65 -6.00 11.63 5.50
N VAL A 66 -5.51 10.46 5.91
CA VAL A 66 -5.61 9.23 5.10
C VAL A 66 -7.07 8.88 4.83
N SER A 67 -7.92 8.92 5.86
CA SER A 67 -9.34 8.59 5.73
C SER A 67 -10.09 9.52 4.77
N SER A 68 -9.67 10.78 4.62
CA SER A 68 -10.27 11.68 3.62
C SER A 68 -9.97 11.24 2.18
N ALA A 69 -8.89 10.49 1.96
CA ALA A 69 -8.55 9.91 0.67
C ALA A 69 -9.10 8.48 0.52
N GLU A 70 -9.04 7.65 1.56
CA GLU A 70 -9.49 6.25 1.46
C GLU A 70 -11.01 6.10 1.62
N ASN A 71 -11.68 7.04 2.30
CA ASN A 71 -13.08 6.87 2.74
C ASN A 71 -13.90 8.17 2.68
N SER A 72 -13.37 9.25 2.08
CA SER A 72 -14.03 10.56 1.96
C SER A 72 -14.63 11.10 3.27
N THR A 73 -13.94 10.86 4.39
CA THR A 73 -14.35 11.35 5.73
C THR A 73 -13.13 11.58 6.61
N VAL A 74 -13.19 12.58 7.49
CA VAL A 74 -12.21 12.75 8.58
C VAL A 74 -12.58 11.91 9.81
N GLU A 75 -13.82 11.45 9.92
CA GLU A 75 -14.30 10.62 11.05
C GLU A 75 -13.90 9.16 10.85
N TRP A 76 -12.59 8.88 10.72
CA TRP A 76 -12.04 7.61 10.26
C TRP A 76 -12.49 6.36 11.04
N ARG A 77 -12.94 6.52 12.29
CA ARG A 77 -13.47 5.42 13.10
C ARG A 77 -14.82 4.89 12.58
N THR A 78 -15.49 5.58 11.67
CA THR A 78 -16.68 5.04 10.99
C THR A 78 -16.32 4.08 9.85
N SER A 79 -15.05 4.04 9.43
CA SER A 79 -14.58 3.25 8.29
C SER A 79 -14.14 1.83 8.62
N TYR A 80 -14.24 1.36 9.88
CA TYR A 80 -13.87 -0.03 10.22
C TYR A 80 -14.63 -1.07 9.38
N GLY A 81 -15.92 -0.82 9.14
CA GLY A 81 -16.79 -1.69 8.34
C GLY A 81 -16.87 -1.32 6.87
N ALA A 82 -16.11 -0.32 6.40
CA ALA A 82 -16.06 0.02 4.99
C ALA A 82 -15.57 -1.20 4.20
N ILE A 83 -16.25 -1.53 3.11
CA ILE A 83 -15.89 -2.61 2.20
C ILE A 83 -16.60 -2.40 0.86
N GLU A 84 -15.82 -2.33 -0.21
CA GLU A 84 -16.28 -2.18 -1.58
C GLU A 84 -15.25 -2.74 -2.56
N ASP A 85 -15.67 -3.02 -3.79
CA ASP A 85 -14.75 -3.23 -4.92
C ASP A 85 -14.93 -2.03 -5.85
N ASP A 86 -13.87 -1.25 -6.02
CA ASP A 86 -13.83 -0.03 -6.83
C ASP A 86 -13.57 -0.33 -8.32
N GLY A 87 -13.43 -1.60 -8.69
CA GLY A 87 -13.18 -2.05 -10.05
C GLY A 87 -11.74 -1.83 -10.51
N HIS A 88 -10.80 -1.59 -9.60
CA HIS A 88 -9.38 -1.43 -9.93
C HIS A 88 -8.60 -2.74 -10.00
N GLY A 89 -9.27 -3.88 -9.79
CA GLY A 89 -8.69 -5.22 -9.92
C GLY A 89 -7.98 -5.72 -8.65
N ASP A 90 -8.05 -4.98 -7.55
CA ASP A 90 -7.53 -5.41 -6.24
C ASP A 90 -8.57 -6.21 -5.42
N GLY A 91 -9.77 -6.43 -5.98
CA GLY A 91 -10.90 -7.09 -5.31
C GLY A 91 -11.54 -6.17 -4.28
N TYR A 92 -11.96 -6.72 -3.14
CA TYR A 92 -12.49 -5.92 -2.05
C TYR A 92 -11.41 -5.08 -1.39
N THR A 93 -11.62 -3.78 -1.32
CA THR A 93 -10.91 -2.79 -0.50
C THR A 93 -11.74 -2.51 0.77
N ALA A 94 -11.15 -2.66 1.95
CA ALA A 94 -11.90 -2.63 3.20
C ALA A 94 -11.15 -2.01 4.39
N GLY A 95 -11.91 -1.46 5.35
CA GLY A 95 -11.39 -0.98 6.63
C GLY A 95 -10.71 0.39 6.59
N ILE A 96 -10.05 0.73 7.71
CA ILE A 96 -9.57 2.09 8.01
C ILE A 96 -8.46 2.64 7.11
N ILE A 97 -7.81 1.80 6.32
CA ILE A 97 -6.76 2.19 5.37
C ILE A 97 -6.92 1.52 3.99
N GLY A 98 -8.07 0.89 3.72
CA GLY A 98 -8.31 0.21 2.45
C GLY A 98 -7.43 -1.04 2.24
N PHE A 99 -7.51 -2.01 3.17
CA PHE A 99 -6.88 -3.32 2.98
C PHE A 99 -7.54 -4.06 1.80
N CYS A 100 -6.78 -4.66 0.88
CA CYS A 100 -7.38 -5.31 -0.29
C CYS A 100 -7.23 -6.84 -0.27
N THR A 101 -8.25 -7.55 -0.77
CA THR A 101 -8.19 -9.02 -0.94
C THR A 101 -7.13 -9.44 -1.96
N GLY A 102 -6.85 -8.60 -2.96
CA GLY A 102 -5.89 -8.88 -4.03
C GLY A 102 -4.46 -8.46 -3.74
N THR A 103 -4.19 -7.77 -2.62
CA THR A 103 -2.86 -7.22 -2.27
C THR A 103 -2.25 -7.84 -1.02
N HIS A 104 -2.71 -9.03 -0.62
CA HIS A 104 -2.26 -9.81 0.53
C HIS A 104 -2.54 -9.24 1.93
N ASP A 105 -2.61 -7.93 2.10
CA ASP A 105 -2.69 -7.27 3.40
C ASP A 105 -4.02 -7.53 4.13
N LEU A 106 -5.15 -7.60 3.43
CA LEU A 106 -6.42 -8.02 4.03
C LEU A 106 -6.35 -9.48 4.51
N LEU A 107 -5.77 -10.39 3.71
CA LEU A 107 -5.57 -11.78 4.11
C LEU A 107 -4.69 -11.85 5.38
N ALA A 108 -3.57 -11.11 5.40
CA ALA A 108 -2.67 -11.07 6.55
C ALA A 108 -3.36 -10.56 7.82
N LEU A 109 -4.19 -9.52 7.71
CA LEU A 109 -5.03 -9.02 8.79
C LEU A 109 -5.96 -10.13 9.33
N VAL A 110 -6.74 -10.79 8.46
CA VAL A 110 -7.72 -11.81 8.87
C VAL A 110 -7.02 -13.03 9.46
N GLU A 111 -5.87 -13.46 8.93
CA GLU A 111 -5.07 -14.55 9.49
C GLU A 111 -4.54 -14.23 10.88
N ARG A 112 -3.98 -13.03 11.06
CA ARG A 112 -3.46 -12.59 12.37
C ARG A 112 -4.58 -12.45 13.39
N TYR A 113 -5.71 -11.87 13.00
CA TYR A 113 -6.89 -11.76 13.84
C TYR A 113 -7.42 -13.14 14.24
N THR A 114 -7.55 -14.06 13.28
CA THR A 114 -8.05 -15.42 13.53
C THR A 114 -7.12 -16.23 14.42
N ARG A 115 -5.79 -16.04 14.32
CA ARG A 115 -4.84 -16.67 15.24
C ARG A 115 -5.08 -16.27 16.70
N ALA A 116 -5.48 -15.02 16.95
CA ALA A 116 -5.81 -14.53 18.28
C ALA A 116 -7.25 -14.88 18.69
N ARG A 117 -8.16 -15.03 17.72
CA ARG A 117 -9.60 -15.25 17.91
C ARG A 117 -10.11 -16.30 16.92
N PRO A 118 -9.91 -17.61 17.16
CA PRO A 118 -10.20 -18.65 16.16
C PRO A 118 -11.65 -18.71 15.68
N ASP A 119 -12.61 -18.40 16.56
CA ASP A 119 -14.05 -18.51 16.28
C ASP A 119 -14.69 -17.20 15.75
N ASN A 120 -13.89 -16.28 15.20
CA ASN A 120 -14.40 -15.01 14.67
C ASN A 120 -15.21 -15.20 13.37
N GLY A 121 -16.06 -14.24 13.03
CA GLY A 121 -16.96 -14.31 11.88
C GLY A 121 -16.27 -14.35 10.50
N LEU A 122 -14.98 -13.99 10.43
CA LEU A 122 -14.19 -13.99 9.20
C LEU A 122 -13.37 -15.26 9.00
N ALA A 123 -13.18 -16.08 10.04
CA ALA A 123 -12.33 -17.27 10.00
C ALA A 123 -12.72 -18.24 8.87
N ARG A 124 -14.03 -18.39 8.62
CA ARG A 124 -14.57 -19.25 7.55
C ARG A 124 -14.16 -18.84 6.13
N TYR A 125 -13.77 -17.58 5.93
CA TYR A 125 -13.38 -17.06 4.62
C TYR A 125 -11.89 -17.21 4.34
N LEU A 126 -11.06 -17.62 5.31
CA LEU A 126 -9.61 -17.77 5.11
C LEU A 126 -9.22 -18.66 3.91
N PRO A 127 -9.88 -19.80 3.62
CA PRO A 127 -9.57 -20.56 2.42
C PRO A 127 -9.82 -19.79 1.12
N ALA A 128 -10.93 -19.04 1.05
CA ALA A 128 -11.27 -18.23 -0.11
C ALA A 128 -10.32 -17.03 -0.25
N LEU A 129 -10.03 -16.32 0.85
CA LEU A 129 -9.07 -15.22 0.89
C LEU A 129 -7.68 -15.64 0.37
N ARG A 130 -7.20 -16.83 0.73
CA ARG A 130 -5.94 -17.38 0.19
C ARG A 130 -6.02 -17.73 -1.29
N ALA A 131 -7.18 -18.16 -1.77
CA ALA A 131 -7.37 -18.55 -3.16
C ALA A 131 -7.44 -17.34 -4.09
N VAL A 132 -8.02 -16.22 -3.63
CA VAL A 132 -8.17 -15.00 -4.43
C VAL A 132 -7.01 -14.02 -4.28
N ASP A 133 -6.11 -14.22 -3.31
CA ASP A 133 -4.94 -13.37 -3.09
C ASP A 133 -4.11 -13.19 -4.38
N GLY A 134 -3.74 -11.93 -4.67
CA GLY A 134 -3.11 -11.56 -5.94
C GLY A 134 -4.06 -11.35 -7.12
N THR A 135 -5.38 -11.45 -6.92
CA THR A 135 -6.40 -11.26 -7.96
C THR A 135 -7.55 -10.37 -7.50
N GLY A 136 -8.36 -9.88 -8.44
CA GLY A 136 -9.64 -9.21 -8.15
C GLY A 136 -10.84 -10.15 -8.02
N SER A 137 -10.64 -11.44 -7.77
CA SER A 137 -11.73 -12.42 -7.70
C SER A 137 -12.50 -12.35 -6.37
N HIS A 138 -13.82 -12.57 -6.42
CA HIS A 138 -14.68 -12.71 -5.24
C HIS A 138 -15.10 -14.17 -4.99
N GLU A 139 -14.49 -15.14 -5.68
CA GLU A 139 -14.86 -16.55 -5.56
C GLU A 139 -14.73 -17.06 -4.13
N GLY A 140 -15.83 -17.61 -3.58
CA GLY A 140 -15.89 -18.09 -2.20
C GLY A 140 -16.03 -17.00 -1.13
N LEU A 141 -15.95 -15.72 -1.51
CA LEU A 141 -16.26 -14.57 -0.66
C LEU A 141 -17.74 -14.19 -0.77
N ASP A 142 -18.23 -14.10 -2.01
CA ASP A 142 -19.60 -13.67 -2.28
C ASP A 142 -20.67 -14.72 -1.95
N PRO A 143 -21.88 -14.27 -1.57
CA PRO A 143 -22.27 -12.87 -1.29
C PRO A 143 -22.00 -12.46 0.17
N GLY A 144 -21.51 -13.38 1.01
CA GLY A 144 -21.58 -13.23 2.47
C GLY A 144 -20.42 -12.45 3.10
N PHE A 145 -19.28 -12.33 2.41
CA PHE A 145 -18.08 -11.72 2.99
C PHE A 145 -18.26 -10.24 3.36
N PRO A 146 -18.89 -9.38 2.54
CA PRO A 146 -19.13 -7.98 2.92
C PRO A 146 -19.96 -7.83 4.20
N ASP A 147 -21.01 -8.64 4.36
CA ASP A 147 -21.85 -8.59 5.56
C ASP A 147 -21.12 -9.14 6.79
N ALA A 148 -20.31 -10.19 6.62
CA ALA A 148 -19.48 -10.71 7.69
C ALA A 148 -18.41 -9.69 8.12
N TRP A 149 -17.80 -8.96 7.18
CA TRP A 149 -16.86 -7.88 7.46
C TRP A 149 -17.52 -6.78 8.28
N ARG A 150 -18.68 -6.28 7.85
CA ARG A 150 -19.44 -5.24 8.59
C ARG A 150 -19.84 -5.71 9.98
N ALA A 151 -20.29 -6.96 10.12
CA ALA A 151 -20.66 -7.51 11.42
C ALA A 151 -19.44 -7.65 12.34
N GLU A 152 -18.32 -8.15 11.84
CA GLU A 152 -17.09 -8.29 12.63
C GLU A 152 -16.48 -6.93 12.97
N ALA A 153 -16.66 -5.92 12.12
CA ALA A 153 -16.23 -4.53 12.37
C ALA A 153 -16.95 -3.87 13.56
N GLU A 154 -18.05 -4.44 14.05
CA GLU A 154 -18.67 -4.01 15.32
C GLU A 154 -17.94 -4.56 16.55
N VAL A 155 -17.12 -5.60 16.38
CA VAL A 155 -16.37 -6.23 17.47
C VAL A 155 -15.14 -5.39 17.80
N PRO A 156 -14.97 -4.90 19.05
CA PRO A 156 -13.82 -4.07 19.43
C PRO A 156 -12.46 -4.73 19.17
N ALA A 157 -12.41 -6.07 19.26
CA ALA A 157 -11.19 -6.83 18.98
C ALA A 157 -10.77 -6.75 17.50
N PHE A 158 -11.72 -6.73 16.56
CA PHE A 158 -11.40 -6.61 15.14
C PHE A 158 -11.03 -5.18 14.76
N ARG A 159 -11.69 -4.17 15.35
CA ARG A 159 -11.28 -2.76 15.24
C ARG A 159 -9.81 -2.58 15.67
N LYS A 160 -9.46 -3.13 16.83
CA LYS A 160 -8.08 -3.13 17.32
C LYS A 160 -7.13 -3.88 16.38
N ALA A 161 -7.54 -5.01 15.81
CA ALA A 161 -6.72 -5.74 14.85
C ALA A 161 -6.41 -4.92 13.59
N GLN A 162 -7.39 -4.16 13.07
CA GLN A 162 -7.14 -3.24 11.96
C GLN A 162 -6.13 -2.14 12.33
N GLU A 163 -6.28 -1.51 13.49
CA GLU A 163 -5.33 -0.49 13.97
C GLU A 163 -3.92 -1.05 14.17
N GLU A 164 -3.80 -2.23 14.78
CA GLU A 164 -2.50 -2.87 15.00
C GLU A 164 -1.85 -3.30 13.68
N GLU A 165 -2.62 -3.69 12.67
CA GLU A 165 -2.09 -4.07 11.37
C GLU A 165 -1.64 -2.85 10.56
N ARG A 166 -2.43 -1.77 10.57
CA ARG A 166 -2.01 -0.45 10.08
C ARG A 166 -0.67 -0.05 10.68
N ASP A 167 -0.56 -0.14 12.01
CA ASP A 167 0.63 0.30 12.72
C ASP A 167 1.86 -0.52 12.35
N ARG A 168 1.71 -1.85 12.35
CA ARG A 168 2.78 -2.81 12.09
C ARG A 168 3.34 -2.70 10.67
N VAL A 169 2.46 -2.61 9.66
CA VAL A 169 2.83 -2.72 8.25
C VAL A 169 3.12 -1.37 7.62
N TYR A 170 2.40 -0.32 8.02
CA TYR A 170 2.39 0.96 7.32
C TYR A 170 2.94 2.10 8.18
N PHE A 171 2.29 2.40 9.31
CA PHE A 171 2.58 3.60 10.07
C PHE A 171 3.97 3.58 10.71
N ASP A 172 4.28 2.56 11.51
CA ASP A 172 5.56 2.55 12.23
C ASP A 172 6.76 2.44 11.29
N PRO A 173 6.75 1.59 10.24
CA PRO A 173 7.84 1.56 9.26
C PRO A 173 8.04 2.89 8.53
N ALA A 174 6.95 3.56 8.11
CA ALA A 174 7.02 4.85 7.44
C ALA A 174 7.59 5.95 8.35
N VAL A 175 7.10 6.05 9.59
CA VAL A 175 7.58 7.03 10.56
C VAL A 175 9.06 6.80 10.88
N ARG A 176 9.46 5.57 11.22
CA ARG A 176 10.87 5.25 11.50
C ARG A 176 11.78 5.53 10.30
N ARG A 177 11.33 5.28 9.07
CA ARG A 177 12.11 5.59 7.86
C ARG A 177 12.25 7.10 7.67
N ALA A 178 11.15 7.84 7.82
CA ALA A 178 11.15 9.30 7.71
C ALA A 178 12.04 9.97 8.77
N GLU A 179 12.04 9.47 10.01
CA GLU A 179 12.95 9.94 11.08
C GLU A 179 14.41 9.71 10.71
N ARG A 180 14.76 8.54 10.15
CA ARG A 180 16.12 8.27 9.65
C ARG A 180 16.53 9.15 8.48
N ASP A 181 15.57 9.69 7.73
CA ASP A 181 15.80 10.67 6.68
C ASP A 181 15.82 12.11 7.19
N GLY A 182 15.58 12.33 8.50
CA GLY A 182 15.56 13.64 9.12
C GLY A 182 14.31 14.45 8.78
N LEU A 183 13.20 13.79 8.44
CA LEU A 183 11.95 14.45 8.07
C LEU A 183 11.11 14.82 9.30
N GLY A 184 10.50 16.00 9.24
CA GLY A 184 9.50 16.48 10.18
C GLY A 184 8.15 15.78 10.00
N ALA A 185 7.14 16.24 10.75
CA ALA A 185 5.82 15.60 10.80
C ALA A 185 5.12 15.54 9.43
N LEU A 186 5.27 16.56 8.58
CA LEU A 186 4.73 16.54 7.22
C LEU A 186 5.41 15.45 6.38
N GLY A 187 6.73 15.35 6.41
CA GLY A 187 7.45 14.32 5.66
C GLY A 187 7.15 12.90 6.14
N GLN A 188 6.99 12.73 7.46
CA GLN A 188 6.51 11.47 8.05
C GLN A 188 5.11 11.11 7.55
N PHE A 189 4.18 12.08 7.49
CA PHE A 189 2.85 11.85 6.92
C PHE A 189 2.91 11.50 5.43
N VAL A 190 3.74 12.21 4.65
CA VAL A 190 3.94 11.92 3.22
C VAL A 190 4.44 10.48 3.01
N TYR A 191 5.34 10.00 3.87
CA TYR A 191 5.81 8.61 3.82
C TYR A 191 4.71 7.62 4.21
N TYR A 192 3.97 7.89 5.28
CA TYR A 192 2.88 7.04 5.72
C TYR A 192 1.81 6.88 4.64
N ASP A 193 1.33 8.00 4.10
CA ASP A 193 0.32 8.03 3.05
C ASP A 193 0.81 7.35 1.75
N ALA A 194 2.10 7.49 1.43
CA ALA A 194 2.70 6.76 0.30
C ALA A 194 2.77 5.26 0.56
N MET A 195 3.11 4.82 1.77
CA MET A 195 3.17 3.40 2.11
C MET A 195 1.77 2.76 2.12
N VAL A 196 0.74 3.49 2.55
CA VAL A 196 -0.66 3.05 2.42
C VAL A 196 -1.03 2.81 0.96
N PHE A 197 -0.75 3.77 0.07
CA PHE A 197 -1.16 3.64 -1.34
C PHE A 197 -0.29 2.67 -2.18
N HIS A 198 1.02 2.66 -1.94
CA HIS A 198 1.98 1.92 -2.76
C HIS A 198 2.42 0.59 -2.13
N GLY A 199 2.04 0.33 -0.88
CA GLY A 199 2.54 -0.81 -0.11
C GLY A 199 4.00 -0.63 0.37
N PRO A 200 4.44 -1.48 1.32
CA PRO A 200 5.79 -1.46 1.87
C PRO A 200 6.84 -2.16 0.99
N ASP A 201 6.50 -2.50 -0.25
CA ASP A 201 7.37 -3.28 -1.13
C ASP A 201 8.65 -2.53 -1.56
N THR A 202 9.69 -3.30 -1.83
CA THR A 202 10.98 -2.80 -2.36
C THR A 202 11.03 -2.75 -3.88
N GLY A 203 9.94 -3.14 -4.56
CA GLY A 203 9.82 -3.01 -6.01
C GLY A 203 9.82 -1.54 -6.47
N PRO A 204 9.97 -1.29 -7.79
CA PRO A 204 10.06 0.07 -8.34
C PRO A 204 8.81 0.93 -8.09
N ASP A 205 7.67 0.30 -7.85
CA ASP A 205 6.39 0.98 -7.61
C ASP A 205 5.96 0.97 -6.14
N GLY A 206 6.70 0.24 -5.29
CA GLY A 206 6.52 0.22 -3.84
C GLY A 206 7.21 1.40 -3.15
N PHE A 207 6.84 1.67 -1.90
CA PHE A 207 7.31 2.84 -1.16
C PHE A 207 8.84 3.01 -1.17
N TYR A 208 9.60 1.93 -0.95
CA TYR A 208 11.06 2.03 -0.86
C TYR A 208 11.69 2.40 -2.22
N GLY A 209 11.16 1.87 -3.32
CA GLY A 209 11.58 2.26 -4.66
C GLY A 209 11.27 3.73 -4.98
N LEU A 210 10.11 4.24 -4.54
CA LEU A 210 9.80 5.67 -4.67
C LEU A 210 10.79 6.55 -3.91
N ARG A 211 11.10 6.16 -2.67
CA ARG A 211 12.06 6.88 -1.82
C ARG A 211 13.44 6.93 -2.45
N GLU A 212 13.94 5.82 -2.98
CA GLU A 212 15.25 5.76 -3.64
C GLU A 212 15.33 6.71 -4.83
N ARG A 213 14.34 6.68 -5.73
CA ARG A 213 14.26 7.61 -6.87
C ARG A 213 14.15 9.08 -6.44
N ALA A 214 13.51 9.37 -5.32
CA ALA A 214 13.45 10.72 -4.78
C ALA A 214 14.81 11.19 -4.25
N ALA A 215 15.52 10.30 -3.54
CA ALA A 215 16.85 10.57 -2.99
C ALA A 215 17.93 10.78 -4.06
N GLU A 216 17.75 10.20 -5.25
CA GLU A 216 18.59 10.48 -6.43
C GLU A 216 18.42 11.91 -6.97
N ARG A 217 17.24 12.53 -6.74
CA ARG A 217 16.90 13.87 -7.23
C ARG A 217 17.21 14.98 -6.23
N ALA A 218 17.08 14.69 -4.95
CA ALA A 218 17.35 15.62 -3.86
C ALA A 218 17.85 14.85 -2.63
N ALA A 219 18.89 15.36 -1.97
CA ALA A 219 19.40 14.76 -0.74
C ALA A 219 18.34 14.86 0.38
N THR A 220 18.22 13.81 1.20
CA THR A 220 17.42 13.89 2.43
C THR A 220 18.04 14.87 3.42
N PRO A 221 17.27 15.41 4.38
CA PRO A 221 17.83 16.21 5.49
C PRO A 221 18.96 15.51 6.25
N ALA A 222 18.84 14.20 6.52
CA ALA A 222 19.91 13.42 7.15
C ALA A 222 21.20 13.34 6.30
N ALA A 223 21.10 13.53 4.99
CA ALA A 223 22.23 13.64 4.07
C ALA A 223 22.65 15.10 3.79
N GLY A 224 22.15 16.06 4.57
CA GLY A 224 22.48 17.49 4.45
C GLY A 224 21.64 18.27 3.44
N GLY A 225 20.56 17.69 2.92
CA GLY A 225 19.66 18.35 1.97
C GLY A 225 18.55 19.19 2.64
N SER A 226 17.82 19.95 1.81
CA SER A 226 16.63 20.68 2.23
C SER A 226 15.42 19.74 2.33
N GLU A 227 14.70 19.76 3.46
CA GLU A 227 13.47 18.96 3.63
C GLU A 227 12.43 19.33 2.55
N THR A 228 12.27 20.62 2.25
CA THR A 228 11.32 21.08 1.24
C THR A 228 11.68 20.57 -0.15
N ASP A 229 12.95 20.56 -0.52
CA ASP A 229 13.39 20.10 -1.84
C ASP A 229 13.23 18.59 -1.96
N PHE A 230 13.60 17.86 -0.91
CA PHE A 230 13.39 16.42 -0.82
C PHE A 230 11.91 16.04 -0.93
N LEU A 231 11.02 16.71 -0.19
CA LEU A 231 9.58 16.43 -0.22
C LEU A 231 8.96 16.79 -1.57
N ASN A 232 9.39 17.88 -2.23
CA ASN A 232 8.94 18.17 -3.59
C ASN A 232 9.33 17.07 -4.57
N ALA A 233 10.60 16.62 -4.52
CA ALA A 233 11.09 15.53 -5.36
C ALA A 233 10.35 14.22 -5.09
N PHE A 234 10.10 13.89 -3.82
CA PHE A 234 9.35 12.70 -3.43
C PHE A 234 7.90 12.74 -3.93
N LEU A 235 7.21 13.87 -3.76
CA LEU A 235 5.83 14.03 -4.24
C LEU A 235 5.74 14.00 -5.77
N ASP A 236 6.76 14.47 -6.50
CA ASP A 236 6.83 14.35 -7.96
C ASP A 236 6.97 12.89 -8.40
N VAL A 237 7.91 12.15 -7.79
CA VAL A 237 8.10 10.72 -8.06
C VAL A 237 6.84 9.93 -7.75
N ARG A 238 6.23 10.21 -6.60
CA ARG A 238 5.00 9.54 -6.15
C ARG A 238 3.83 9.81 -7.09
N ARG A 239 3.59 11.07 -7.44
CA ARG A 239 2.51 11.45 -8.36
C ARG A 239 2.68 10.78 -9.72
N ALA A 240 3.91 10.74 -10.24
CA ALA A 240 4.20 10.03 -11.49
C ALA A 240 3.94 8.52 -11.38
N ALA A 241 4.31 7.90 -10.25
CA ALA A 241 4.05 6.48 -10.01
C ALA A 241 2.55 6.16 -9.91
N MET A 242 1.75 7.01 -9.26
CA MET A 242 0.29 6.87 -9.23
C MET A 242 -0.29 6.84 -10.64
N LEU A 243 0.08 7.82 -11.48
CA LEU A 243 -0.41 7.95 -12.86
C LEU A 243 0.09 6.83 -13.77
N ALA A 244 1.30 6.32 -13.54
CA ALA A 244 1.84 5.18 -14.28
C ALA A 244 1.12 3.88 -13.93
N ARG A 245 0.80 3.65 -12.64
CA ARG A 245 0.04 2.48 -12.18
C ARG A 245 -1.39 2.51 -12.73
N ARG A 246 -2.04 3.68 -12.72
CA ARG A 246 -3.43 3.86 -13.16
C ARG A 246 -3.58 5.17 -13.94
N PRO A 247 -3.53 5.13 -15.29
CA PRO A 247 -3.77 6.33 -16.10
C PRO A 247 -5.13 6.94 -15.79
N GLY A 248 -5.14 8.22 -15.43
CA GLY A 248 -6.37 8.94 -15.06
C GLY A 248 -6.78 8.86 -13.60
N ILE A 249 -5.99 8.19 -12.73
CA ILE A 249 -6.26 8.21 -11.29
C ILE A 249 -6.17 9.64 -10.73
N ASP A 250 -7.06 9.92 -9.79
CA ASP A 250 -7.04 11.17 -9.04
C ASP A 250 -5.78 11.24 -8.14
N THR A 251 -5.10 12.39 -8.16
CA THR A 251 -3.88 12.66 -7.37
C THR A 251 -4.07 13.81 -6.37
N SER A 252 -5.31 14.18 -6.06
CA SER A 252 -5.68 15.26 -5.14
C SER A 252 -5.09 15.10 -3.73
N ARG A 253 -4.95 13.86 -3.25
CA ARG A 253 -4.24 13.54 -1.98
C ARG A 253 -2.80 14.12 -1.95
N ILE A 254 -2.17 14.24 -3.11
CA ILE A 254 -0.90 14.93 -3.29
C ILE A 254 -1.15 16.41 -3.61
N ASP A 255 -1.87 16.69 -4.70
CA ASP A 255 -1.90 18.00 -5.34
C ASP A 255 -2.61 19.07 -4.51
N THR A 256 -3.73 18.73 -3.87
CA THR A 256 -4.57 19.66 -3.10
C THR A 256 -4.53 19.42 -1.59
N ALA A 257 -3.70 18.50 -1.12
CA ALA A 257 -3.43 18.26 0.29
C ALA A 257 -1.93 18.35 0.64
N GLN A 258 -1.12 17.33 0.33
CA GLN A 258 0.30 17.31 0.75
C GLN A 258 1.11 18.48 0.17
N ARG A 259 0.97 18.77 -1.13
CA ARG A 259 1.62 19.91 -1.78
C ARG A 259 1.13 21.24 -1.22
N ARG A 260 -0.14 21.33 -0.82
CA ARG A 260 -0.71 22.51 -0.17
C ARG A 260 -0.04 22.77 1.18
N PHE A 261 0.14 21.73 2.01
CA PHE A 261 0.82 21.87 3.31
C PHE A 261 2.29 22.23 3.14
N LEU A 262 2.97 21.61 2.16
CA LEU A 262 4.36 21.89 1.84
C LEU A 262 4.54 23.33 1.33
N GLY A 263 3.69 23.77 0.40
CA GLY A 263 3.71 25.14 -0.14
C GLY A 263 3.40 26.21 0.90
N ALA A 264 2.66 25.88 1.96
CA ALA A 264 2.45 26.74 3.12
C ALA A 264 3.63 26.73 4.12
N GLY A 265 4.69 25.96 3.87
CA GLY A 265 5.82 25.81 4.79
C GLY A 265 5.47 25.06 6.09
N ASN A 266 4.35 24.33 6.13
CA ASN A 266 3.87 23.67 7.34
C ASN A 266 4.53 22.30 7.55
N LEU A 267 5.86 22.27 7.65
CA LEU A 267 6.65 21.05 7.84
C LEU A 267 6.33 20.31 9.17
N ALA A 268 5.81 21.05 10.15
CA ALA A 268 5.36 20.51 11.43
C ALA A 268 3.89 20.01 11.42
N LEU A 269 3.21 20.04 10.27
CA LEU A 269 1.83 19.58 10.08
C LEU A 269 0.85 20.17 11.12
N ARG A 270 1.03 21.44 11.50
CA ARG A 270 0.25 22.11 12.55
C ARG A 270 -1.18 22.39 12.09
N THR A 271 -2.14 22.20 12.98
CA THR A 271 -3.52 22.63 12.76
C THR A 271 -3.66 24.13 13.03
N PRO A 272 -4.69 24.81 12.49
CA PRO A 272 -5.76 24.28 11.64
C PRO A 272 -5.27 23.84 10.26
N LEU A 273 -5.82 22.75 9.74
CA LEU A 273 -5.59 22.27 8.37
C LEU A 273 -6.87 22.38 7.54
N THR A 274 -6.70 22.69 6.26
CA THR A 274 -7.77 22.66 5.26
C THR A 274 -7.18 22.18 3.94
N TRP A 275 -7.80 21.17 3.35
CA TRP A 275 -7.35 20.53 2.11
C TRP A 275 -8.54 20.02 1.31
N GLN A 276 -8.25 19.52 0.10
CA GLN A 276 -9.24 18.84 -0.73
C GLN A 276 -8.75 17.47 -1.19
N THR A 277 -9.66 16.50 -1.22
CA THR A 277 -9.50 15.21 -1.90
C THR A 277 -10.76 14.96 -2.72
N TYR A 278 -10.62 14.51 -3.96
CA TYR A 278 -11.73 14.27 -4.91
C TYR A 278 -12.68 15.46 -5.13
N GLY A 279 -12.20 16.69 -4.89
CA GLY A 279 -13.00 17.92 -4.96
C GLY A 279 -13.72 18.30 -3.66
N ASP A 280 -13.83 17.39 -2.70
CA ASP A 280 -14.42 17.65 -1.39
C ASP A 280 -13.44 18.39 -0.47
N THR A 281 -13.96 19.34 0.30
CA THR A 281 -13.14 20.16 1.22
C THR A 281 -13.25 19.62 2.64
N TYR A 282 -12.09 19.37 3.26
CA TYR A 282 -11.98 18.88 4.63
C TYR A 282 -11.27 19.89 5.51
N ARG A 283 -11.56 19.83 6.82
CA ARG A 283 -10.98 20.73 7.81
C ARG A 283 -10.78 20.01 9.14
N VAL A 284 -9.63 20.26 9.76
CA VAL A 284 -9.35 19.90 11.16
C VAL A 284 -8.90 21.18 11.88
N PRO A 285 -9.53 21.54 13.02
CA PRO A 285 -9.24 22.76 13.76
C PRO A 285 -7.85 22.77 14.42
#